data_AF-A0A6J5BSI7-F1
#
_entry.id   AF-A0A6J5BSI7-F1
#
_cell.length_a   1.000
_cell.length_b   1.000
_cell.length_c   1.000
_cell.angle_alpha   90.00
_cell.angle_beta   90.00
_cell.angle_gamma   90.00
#
_symmetry.space_group_name_H-M   'P 1'
#
loop_
_entity.id
_entity.type
_entity.pdbx_description
1 polymer ?
#
loop_
_entity_poly.entity_id
_entity_poly.type
_entity_poly.pdbx_seq_one_letter_code
_entity_poly.pdbx_strand_id
1 'polypeptide(L)'
;MRGYLHLLAAAAITALIAGCSATGHNFDPGKLSTLTPGQTTLEEASRALTAPPDKFYKQTDGTFLALWSFKITFVPDGLYSRKEALLQFGPDGRLMRLVDSTNILLEPWERQKLLGPAPVPDTSQEWTQPPAPEVQVETIVIPGPAVVSPEPMRQGR
;
A
#
# COMPACT_ATOMS: atom_id res chain seq x y z
N MET A 1 1.87 44.48 36.79
CA MET A 1 2.81 43.49 36.20
C MET A 1 2.27 42.04 36.23
N ARG A 2 1.75 41.53 37.37
CA ARG A 2 1.19 40.15 37.46
C ARG A 2 0.09 39.83 36.42
N GLY A 3 -0.89 40.72 36.22
CA GLY A 3 -1.97 40.50 35.23
C GLY A 3 -1.48 40.41 33.77
N TYR A 4 -0.44 41.17 33.42
CA TYR A 4 0.21 41.10 32.11
C TYR A 4 0.92 39.77 31.90
N LEU A 5 1.56 39.23 32.95
CA LEU A 5 2.21 37.93 32.89
C LEU A 5 1.22 36.78 32.67
N HIS A 6 0.04 36.84 33.30
CA HIS A 6 -1.03 35.86 33.08
C HIS A 6 -1.65 35.96 31.67
N LEU A 7 -1.83 37.16 31.14
CA LEU A 7 -2.31 37.36 29.76
C LEU A 7 -1.30 36.84 28.73
N LEU A 8 0.00 37.11 28.94
CA LEU A 8 1.05 36.59 28.08
C LEU A 8 1.14 35.06 28.16
N ALA A 9 1.04 34.48 29.36
CA ALA A 9 1.01 33.04 29.55
C ALA A 9 -0.22 32.39 28.88
N ALA A 10 -1.40 32.99 29.02
CA ALA A 10 -2.61 32.51 28.36
C ALA A 10 -2.49 32.57 26.84
N ALA A 11 -2.01 33.68 26.28
CA ALA A 11 -1.79 33.83 24.84
C ALA A 11 -0.76 32.84 24.29
N ALA A 12 0.32 32.59 25.03
CA ALA A 12 1.31 31.57 24.66
C ALA A 12 0.71 30.16 24.67
N ILE A 13 -0.12 29.82 25.66
CA ILE A 13 -0.82 28.53 25.73
C ILE A 13 -1.81 28.40 24.56
N THR A 14 -2.57 29.44 24.23
CA THR A 14 -3.51 29.40 23.09
C THR A 14 -2.79 29.25 21.75
N ALA A 15 -1.64 29.91 21.58
CA ALA A 15 -0.81 29.75 20.40
C ALA A 15 -0.21 28.34 20.26
N LEU A 16 0.10 27.67 21.38
CA LEU A 16 0.58 26.29 21.39
C LEU A 16 -0.51 25.26 21.06
N ILE A 17 -1.79 25.54 21.39
CA ILE A 17 -2.91 24.64 21.13
C ILE A 17 -3.53 24.88 19.74
N ALA A 18 -3.28 26.03 19.13
CA ALA A 18 -3.60 26.32 17.73
C ALA A 18 -2.64 25.58 16.78
N GLY A 19 -2.66 24.24 16.82
CA GLY A 19 -1.84 23.37 15.99
C GLY A 19 -2.34 23.30 14.56
N CYS A 20 -2.06 24.34 13.75
CA CYS A 20 -2.03 24.19 12.30
C CYS A 20 -0.63 23.73 11.92
N SER A 21 -0.51 22.50 11.41
CA SER A 21 0.77 22.01 10.89
C SER A 21 0.59 21.44 9.49
N ALA A 22 1.54 21.73 8.62
CA ALA A 22 1.68 21.11 7.31
C ALA A 22 3.12 20.65 7.16
N THR A 23 3.32 19.40 6.73
CA THR A 23 4.66 18.81 6.58
C THR A 23 4.77 18.08 5.24
N GLY A 24 5.96 18.16 4.63
CA GLY A 24 6.25 17.57 3.32
C GLY A 24 5.82 18.44 2.15
N HIS A 25 5.89 17.89 0.94
CA HIS A 25 5.55 18.61 -0.29
C HIS A 25 4.18 18.18 -0.81
N ASN A 26 3.27 19.14 -0.97
CA ASN A 26 1.97 18.87 -1.57
C ASN A 26 2.15 18.50 -3.04
N PHE A 27 1.85 17.26 -3.40
CA PHE A 27 2.03 16.72 -4.76
C PHE A 27 0.68 16.36 -5.41
N ASP A 28 0.62 16.24 -6.73
CA ASP A 28 -0.60 15.80 -7.43
C ASP A 28 -0.66 14.27 -7.52
N PRO A 29 -1.46 13.57 -6.67
CA PRO A 29 -1.54 12.12 -6.71
C PRO A 29 -2.29 11.60 -7.95
N GLY A 30 -3.14 12.41 -8.58
CA GLY A 30 -3.85 12.03 -9.80
C GLY A 30 -2.93 11.92 -11.02
N LYS A 31 -1.69 12.41 -10.91
CA LYS A 31 -0.66 12.27 -11.95
C LYS A 31 0.19 11.01 -11.79
N LEU A 32 0.00 10.22 -10.75
CA LEU A 32 0.73 8.97 -10.58
C LEU A 32 0.53 8.01 -11.76
N SER A 33 -0.69 7.92 -12.31
CA SER A 33 -0.97 7.03 -13.45
C SER A 33 -0.29 7.47 -14.77
N THR A 34 0.15 8.72 -14.85
CA THR A 34 0.93 9.23 -16.00
C THR A 34 2.36 8.72 -16.02
N LEU A 35 2.88 8.29 -14.86
CA LEU A 35 4.23 7.74 -14.76
C LEU A 35 4.28 6.38 -15.46
N THR A 36 5.43 6.09 -16.05
CA THR A 36 5.65 4.88 -16.84
C THR A 36 6.88 4.14 -16.30
N PRO A 37 6.68 2.97 -15.67
CA PRO A 37 7.78 2.10 -15.27
C PRO A 37 8.75 1.80 -16.43
N GLY A 38 10.04 1.77 -16.13
CA GLY A 38 11.14 1.59 -17.07
C GLY A 38 11.47 2.81 -17.92
N GLN A 39 10.70 3.90 -17.83
CA GLN A 39 10.92 5.11 -18.63
C GLN A 39 11.09 6.35 -17.76
N THR A 40 10.12 6.63 -16.90
CA THR A 40 10.07 7.87 -16.13
C THR A 40 11.28 8.02 -15.21
N THR A 41 12.02 9.12 -15.32
CA THR A 41 13.12 9.43 -14.40
C THR A 41 12.62 10.10 -13.11
N LEU A 42 13.49 10.26 -12.12
CA LEU A 42 13.17 10.97 -10.89
C LEU A 42 12.78 12.44 -11.14
N GLU A 43 13.50 13.14 -12.01
CA GLU A 43 13.21 14.54 -12.35
C GLU A 43 11.88 14.66 -13.10
N GLU A 44 11.60 13.73 -14.00
CA GLU A 44 10.33 13.67 -14.72
C GLU A 44 9.16 13.37 -13.78
N ALA A 45 9.33 12.43 -12.85
CA ALA A 45 8.33 12.14 -11.82
C ALA A 45 8.07 13.36 -10.93
N SER A 46 9.12 14.07 -10.51
CA SER A 46 9.00 15.29 -9.70
C SER A 46 8.24 16.39 -10.43
N ARG A 47 8.47 16.53 -11.74
CA ARG A 47 7.74 17.47 -12.59
C ARG A 47 6.29 17.06 -12.78
N ALA A 48 6.03 15.78 -13.06
CA ALA A 48 4.69 15.25 -13.28
C ALA A 48 3.81 15.35 -12.03
N LEU A 49 4.39 15.04 -10.86
CA LEU A 49 3.73 15.13 -9.55
C LEU A 49 3.73 16.54 -8.96
N THR A 50 4.26 17.52 -9.71
CA THR A 50 4.33 18.95 -9.36
C THR A 50 5.03 19.26 -8.02
N ALA A 51 5.85 18.32 -7.54
CA ALA A 51 6.55 18.42 -6.27
C ALA A 51 7.78 17.48 -6.25
N PRO A 52 8.86 17.85 -5.55
CA PRO A 52 9.94 16.93 -5.28
C PRO A 52 9.57 15.90 -4.20
N PRO A 53 10.27 14.76 -4.11
CA PRO A 53 10.16 13.84 -2.98
C PRO A 53 10.43 14.53 -1.64
N ASP A 54 9.76 14.07 -0.59
CA ASP A 54 10.04 14.44 0.80
C ASP A 54 11.28 13.71 1.32
N LYS A 55 11.45 12.43 0.98
CA LYS A 55 12.56 11.57 1.48
C LYS A 55 13.07 10.60 0.43
N PHE A 56 14.33 10.19 0.63
CA PHE A 56 14.98 9.13 -0.14
C PHE A 56 15.49 8.03 0.79
N TYR A 57 15.31 6.78 0.40
CA TYR A 57 15.86 5.61 1.08
C TYR A 57 16.73 4.82 0.10
N LYS A 58 18.05 4.84 0.29
CA LYS A 58 18.99 4.09 -0.56
C LYS A 58 19.00 2.62 -0.17
N GLN A 59 19.08 1.73 -1.16
CA GLN A 59 19.17 0.29 -0.96
C GLN A 59 20.56 -0.23 -1.37
N THR A 60 20.92 -1.43 -0.91
CA THR A 60 22.25 -2.02 -1.16
C THR A 60 22.43 -2.54 -2.58
N ASP A 61 21.33 -2.81 -3.29
CA ASP A 61 21.29 -3.29 -4.68
C ASP A 61 21.42 -2.16 -5.72
N GLY A 62 21.67 -0.93 -5.27
CA GLY A 62 21.75 0.25 -6.12
C GLY A 62 20.40 0.88 -6.47
N THR A 63 19.28 0.25 -6.10
CA THR A 63 17.96 0.87 -6.20
C THR A 63 17.76 1.87 -5.06
N PHE A 64 16.77 2.75 -5.20
CA PHE A 64 16.37 3.65 -4.13
C PHE A 64 14.88 3.90 -4.14
N LEU A 65 14.33 4.18 -2.96
CA LEU A 65 12.95 4.59 -2.78
C LEU A 65 12.88 6.11 -2.63
N ALA A 66 11.92 6.73 -3.31
CA ALA A 66 11.58 8.14 -3.15
C ALA A 66 10.15 8.23 -2.62
N LEU A 67 9.99 8.94 -1.50
CA LEU A 67 8.71 9.13 -0.83
C LEU A 67 8.18 10.53 -1.14
N TRP A 68 7.01 10.60 -1.77
CA TRP A 68 6.19 11.80 -1.75
C TRP A 68 5.22 11.68 -0.57
N SER A 69 5.31 12.63 0.37
CA SER A 69 4.44 12.67 1.55
C SER A 69 3.95 14.08 1.77
N PHE A 70 2.65 14.22 2.01
CA PHE A 70 2.06 15.47 2.45
C PHE A 70 1.06 15.20 3.56
N LYS A 71 1.18 15.94 4.66
CA LYS A 71 0.30 15.86 5.82
C LYS A 71 -0.12 17.25 6.23
N ILE A 72 -1.39 17.41 6.53
CA ILE A 72 -1.94 18.65 7.09
C ILE A 72 -2.87 18.31 8.24
N THR A 73 -2.74 19.07 9.32
CA THR A 73 -3.56 18.92 10.53
C THR A 73 -4.04 20.29 10.98
N PHE A 74 -5.35 20.43 11.14
CA PHE A 74 -6.00 21.56 11.78
C PHE A 74 -6.70 21.06 13.05
N VAL A 75 -6.06 21.29 14.20
CA VAL A 75 -6.59 20.91 15.52
C VAL A 75 -7.95 21.55 15.86
N PRO A 76 -8.23 22.83 15.55
CA PRO A 76 -9.51 23.45 15.93
C PRO A 76 -10.73 22.75 15.33
N ASP A 77 -10.60 22.23 14.12
CA ASP A 77 -11.68 21.58 13.37
C ASP A 77 -11.54 20.05 13.32
N GLY A 78 -10.50 19.48 13.94
CA GLY A 78 -10.22 18.04 13.91
C GLY A 78 -9.88 17.49 12.52
N LEU A 79 -9.51 18.34 11.57
CA LEU A 79 -9.22 17.94 10.20
C LEU A 79 -7.80 17.36 10.12
N TYR A 80 -7.72 16.08 9.73
CA TYR A 80 -6.47 15.41 9.41
C TYR A 80 -6.52 14.89 7.98
N SER A 81 -5.54 15.28 7.17
CA SER A 81 -5.36 14.75 5.83
C SER A 81 -3.90 14.36 5.61
N ARG A 82 -3.71 13.18 5.02
CA ARG A 82 -2.41 12.61 4.68
C ARG A 82 -2.54 11.98 3.32
N LYS A 83 -1.54 12.15 2.47
CA LYS A 83 -1.35 11.37 1.24
C LYS A 83 0.11 11.02 1.07
N GLU A 84 0.38 9.80 0.63
CA GLU A 84 1.74 9.31 0.41
C GLU A 84 1.83 8.40 -0.80
N ALA A 85 2.95 8.50 -1.51
CA ALA A 85 3.32 7.59 -2.60
C ALA A 85 4.80 7.25 -2.47
N LEU A 86 5.09 5.95 -2.37
CA LEU A 86 6.46 5.43 -2.30
C LEU A 86 6.81 4.79 -3.64
N LEU A 87 7.73 5.42 -4.37
CA LEU A 87 8.18 4.96 -5.67
C LEU A 87 9.58 4.35 -5.56
N GLN A 88 9.80 3.21 -6.21
CA GLN A 88 11.12 2.61 -6.35
C GLN A 88 11.72 2.98 -7.69
N PHE A 89 12.98 3.42 -7.67
CA PHE A 89 13.79 3.74 -8.83
C PHE A 89 14.97 2.78 -8.92
N GLY A 90 15.31 2.40 -10.14
CA GLY A 90 16.43 1.52 -10.44
C GLY A 90 17.78 2.22 -10.31
N PRO A 91 18.89 1.47 -10.39
CA PRO A 91 20.24 2.03 -10.43
C PRO A 91 20.48 2.91 -11.67
N ASP A 92 19.66 2.75 -12.71
CA ASP A 92 19.62 3.58 -13.92
C ASP A 92 18.84 4.90 -13.73
N GLY A 93 18.27 5.12 -12.53
CA GLY A 93 17.50 6.32 -12.19
C GLY A 93 16.08 6.32 -12.75
N ARG A 94 15.58 5.20 -13.28
CA ARG A 94 14.22 5.08 -13.84
C ARG A 94 13.26 4.43 -12.87
N LEU A 95 12.00 4.83 -12.95
CA LEU A 95 10.92 4.29 -12.15
C LEU A 95 10.80 2.79 -12.40
N MET A 96 10.93 1.97 -11.36
CA MET A 96 10.65 0.55 -11.43
C MET A 96 9.19 0.28 -11.11
N ARG A 97 8.68 0.86 -10.01
CA ARG A 97 7.31 0.62 -9.55
C ARG A 97 6.84 1.59 -8.47
N LEU A 98 5.52 1.68 -8.31
CA LEU A 98 4.85 2.14 -7.09
C LEU A 98 4.87 0.99 -6.07
N VAL A 99 5.56 1.20 -4.96
CA VAL A 99 5.70 0.22 -3.87
C VAL A 99 4.51 0.30 -2.92
N ASP A 100 4.15 1.52 -2.52
CA ASP A 100 3.04 1.76 -1.59
C ASP A 100 2.36 3.09 -1.88
N SER A 101 1.08 3.18 -1.54
CA SER A 101 0.27 4.40 -1.65
C SER A 101 -0.71 4.49 -0.47
N THR A 102 -0.74 5.62 0.21
CA THR A 102 -1.68 5.88 1.32
C THR A 102 -2.62 7.02 0.94
N ASN A 103 -3.94 6.80 1.09
CA ASN A 103 -4.99 7.80 0.84
C ASN A 103 -4.93 8.44 -0.56
N ILE A 104 -4.60 7.63 -1.56
CA ILE A 104 -4.60 8.03 -2.96
C ILE A 104 -5.65 7.20 -3.69
N LEU A 105 -6.55 7.88 -4.40
CA LEU A 105 -7.49 7.24 -5.30
C LEU A 105 -6.77 6.94 -6.63
N LEU A 106 -6.49 5.65 -6.84
CA LEU A 106 -6.01 5.11 -8.11
C LEU A 106 -6.97 4.02 -8.53
N GLU A 107 -7.35 4.04 -9.80
CA GLU A 107 -8.13 2.95 -10.38
C GLU A 107 -7.32 1.64 -10.29
N PRO A 108 -7.98 0.47 -10.14
CA PRO A 108 -7.27 -0.80 -9.98
C PRO A 108 -6.28 -1.09 -11.11
N TRP A 109 -6.64 -0.73 -12.34
CA TRP A 109 -5.79 -0.93 -13.53
C TRP A 109 -4.59 0.04 -13.56
N GLU A 110 -4.74 1.28 -13.07
CA GLU A 110 -3.64 2.25 -12.95
C GLU A 110 -2.62 1.78 -11.93
N ARG A 111 -3.11 1.29 -10.78
CA ARG A 111 -2.24 0.69 -9.77
C ARG A 111 -1.47 -0.49 -10.35
N GLN A 112 -2.15 -1.38 -11.09
CA GLN A 112 -1.51 -2.53 -11.73
C GLN A 112 -0.41 -2.10 -12.72
N LYS A 113 -0.65 -1.08 -13.55
CA LYS A 113 0.37 -0.52 -14.46
C LYS A 113 1.60 -0.05 -13.68
N LEU A 114 1.40 0.61 -12.55
CA LEU A 114 2.47 1.19 -11.75
C LEU A 114 3.25 0.16 -10.94
N LEU A 115 2.77 -1.08 -10.76
CA LEU A 115 3.55 -2.13 -10.10
C LEU A 115 4.79 -2.57 -10.89
N GLY A 116 4.90 -2.14 -12.15
CA GLY A 116 5.97 -2.57 -13.05
C GLY A 116 5.77 -4.01 -13.52
N PRO A 117 6.67 -4.54 -14.37
CA PRO A 117 6.68 -5.96 -14.70
C PRO A 117 6.78 -6.79 -13.41
N ALA A 118 6.04 -7.90 -13.35
CA ALA A 118 6.05 -8.78 -12.19
C ALA A 118 7.50 -9.11 -11.80
N PRO A 119 7.82 -9.16 -10.48
CA PRO A 119 9.13 -9.63 -10.04
C PRO A 119 9.44 -10.93 -10.76
N VAL A 120 10.59 -11.01 -11.42
CA VAL A 120 11.05 -12.29 -11.98
C VAL A 120 11.13 -13.23 -10.77
N PRO A 121 10.38 -14.35 -10.75
CA PRO A 121 10.45 -15.30 -9.65
C PRO A 121 11.91 -15.66 -9.45
N ASP A 122 12.39 -15.55 -8.21
CA ASP A 122 13.73 -15.97 -7.87
C ASP A 122 13.77 -17.49 -8.00
N THR A 123 14.21 -18.00 -9.16
CA THR A 123 14.33 -19.44 -9.45
C THR A 123 15.28 -20.14 -8.49
N SER A 124 16.05 -19.37 -7.70
CA SER A 124 16.81 -19.83 -6.54
C SER A 124 15.92 -20.44 -5.44
N GLN A 125 14.66 -20.00 -5.32
CA GLN A 125 13.72 -20.49 -4.30
C GLN A 125 12.88 -21.69 -4.75
N GLU A 126 12.82 -21.98 -6.05
CA GLU A 126 12.07 -23.12 -6.59
C GLU A 126 12.60 -24.47 -6.04
N TRP A 127 13.87 -24.53 -5.67
CA TRP A 127 14.50 -25.71 -5.08
C TRP A 127 14.20 -25.93 -3.58
N THR A 128 13.47 -25.02 -2.94
CA THR A 128 13.19 -25.09 -1.49
C THR A 128 11.72 -25.27 -1.15
N GLN A 129 10.83 -25.34 -2.14
CA GLN A 129 9.42 -25.62 -1.89
C GLN A 129 9.25 -27.14 -1.69
N PRO A 130 8.92 -27.62 -0.48
CA PRO A 130 8.40 -28.98 -0.35
C PRO A 130 7.16 -29.05 -1.24
N PRO A 131 6.93 -30.18 -1.96
CA PRO A 131 5.73 -30.32 -2.77
C PRO A 131 4.51 -29.93 -1.93
N ALA A 132 3.71 -28.99 -2.45
CA ALA A 132 2.47 -28.60 -1.80
C ALA A 132 1.69 -29.89 -1.51
N PRO A 133 1.18 -30.10 -0.28
CA PRO A 133 0.35 -31.27 -0.02
C PRO A 133 -0.79 -31.23 -1.03
N GLU A 134 -0.90 -32.29 -1.83
CA GLU A 134 -1.99 -32.46 -2.78
C GLU A 134 -3.28 -32.19 -2.01
N VAL A 135 -4.03 -31.18 -2.43
CA VAL A 135 -5.33 -30.89 -1.83
C VAL A 135 -6.20 -32.10 -2.16
N GLN A 136 -6.29 -33.03 -1.20
CA GLN A 136 -7.20 -34.14 -1.26
C GLN A 136 -8.59 -33.54 -1.16
N VAL A 137 -9.23 -33.36 -2.31
CA VAL A 137 -10.64 -33.02 -2.38
C VAL A 137 -11.39 -34.27 -1.93
N GLU A 138 -11.50 -34.45 -0.62
CA GLU A 138 -12.31 -35.49 -0.02
C GLU A 138 -13.77 -35.13 -0.30
N THR A 139 -14.30 -35.74 -1.35
CA THR A 139 -15.69 -35.58 -1.74
C THR A 139 -16.53 -36.23 -0.65
N ILE A 140 -17.07 -35.43 0.27
CA ILE A 140 -18.00 -35.90 1.29
C ILE A 140 -19.25 -36.41 0.57
N VAL A 141 -19.35 -37.73 0.39
CA VAL A 141 -20.56 -38.40 -0.09
C VAL A 141 -21.53 -38.47 1.08
N ILE A 142 -22.54 -37.61 1.08
CA ILE A 142 -23.67 -37.71 2.03
C ILE A 142 -24.48 -38.95 1.63
N PRO A 143 -24.57 -40.00 2.47
CA PRO A 143 -25.38 -41.17 2.14
C PRO A 143 -26.86 -40.79 2.12
N GLY A 144 -27.53 -41.01 0.99
CA GLY A 144 -28.99 -40.95 0.93
C GLY A 144 -29.63 -42.03 1.83
N PRO A 145 -30.84 -41.79 2.37
CA PRO A 145 -31.46 -42.72 3.29
C PRO A 145 -31.68 -44.08 2.62
N ALA A 146 -31.25 -45.15 3.31
CA ALA A 146 -31.36 -46.52 2.83
C ALA A 146 -32.82 -46.90 2.58
N VAL A 147 -33.16 -47.20 1.33
CA VAL A 147 -34.40 -47.89 0.97
C VAL A 147 -34.24 -49.34 1.44
N VAL A 148 -34.92 -49.69 2.52
CA VAL A 148 -35.01 -51.08 3.01
C VAL A 148 -36.04 -51.80 2.14
N SER A 149 -35.58 -52.59 1.17
CA SER A 149 -36.41 -53.61 0.52
C SER A 149 -36.25 -54.95 1.25
N PRO A 150 -37.32 -55.58 1.74
CA PRO A 150 -37.24 -56.80 2.53
C PRO A 150 -36.88 -58.02 1.67
N GLU A 151 -35.95 -58.81 2.20
CA GLU A 151 -35.33 -60.01 1.61
C GLU A 151 -36.34 -61.17 1.45
N PRO A 152 -36.30 -61.94 0.33
CA PRO A 152 -37.18 -63.09 0.15
C PRO A 152 -36.79 -64.25 1.08
N MET A 153 -37.75 -64.70 1.89
CA MET A 153 -37.61 -65.87 2.76
C MET A 153 -37.18 -67.11 1.99
N ARG A 154 -35.98 -67.62 2.31
CA ARG A 154 -35.46 -68.89 1.81
C ARG A 154 -36.07 -70.05 2.60
N GLN A 155 -36.70 -70.95 1.86
CA GLN A 155 -37.39 -72.16 2.32
C GLN A 155 -36.39 -73.25 2.75
N GLY A 156 -36.68 -73.96 3.86
CA GLY A 156 -35.95 -75.18 4.21
C GLY A 156 -36.30 -75.80 5.56
N ARG A 157 -37.32 -76.67 5.60
CA ARG A 157 -37.19 -78.11 5.93
C ARG A 157 -38.51 -78.83 5.67
#